data_AF-A0A2G8HZI9-F1
#
_entry.id   AF-A0A2G8HZI9-F1
#
_cell.length_a   1.000
_cell.length_b   1.000
_cell.length_c   1.000
_cell.angle_alpha   90.00
_cell.angle_beta   90.00
_cell.angle_gamma   90.00
#
_symmetry.space_group_name_H-M   'P 1'
#
loop_
_entity.id
_entity.type
_entity.pdbx_description
1 polymer ?
#
loop_
_entity_poly.entity_id
_entity_poly.type
_entity_poly.pdbx_seq_one_letter_code
_entity_poly.pdbx_strand_id
1 'polypeptide(L)' 'MEILKTTLIFKISLLALYGSWGVAQESRCQSEKHHLLLKKITSAIVKNRNQTLFKCNQILKVQVNEEFITIDKVIGLKK' A
#
# COMPACT_ATOMS: atom_id res chain seq x y z
N MET A 1 -11.28 -7.35 45.81
CA MET A 1 -11.87 -7.59 44.47
C MET A 1 -11.46 -6.53 43.44
N GLU A 2 -11.17 -5.29 43.86
CA GLU A 2 -10.76 -4.20 42.94
C GLU A 2 -9.46 -4.49 42.20
N ILE A 3 -8.40 -4.93 42.88
CA ILE A 3 -7.08 -5.24 42.27
C ILE A 3 -7.20 -6.20 41.09
N LEU A 4 -8.11 -7.18 41.18
CA LEU A 4 -8.34 -8.15 40.11
C LEU A 4 -9.00 -7.49 38.89
N LYS A 5 -9.96 -6.58 39.11
CA LYS A 5 -10.60 -5.79 38.05
C LYS A 5 -9.60 -4.85 37.39
N THR A 6 -8.76 -4.16 38.16
CA THR A 6 -7.73 -3.27 37.60
C THR A 6 -6.72 -4.03 36.76
N THR A 7 -6.30 -5.22 37.22
CA THR A 7 -5.38 -6.09 36.47
C THR A 7 -6.03 -6.61 35.19
N LEU A 8 -7.31 -6.96 35.22
CA LEU A 8 -8.06 -7.38 34.04
C LEU A 8 -8.16 -6.26 33.00
N ILE A 9 -8.54 -5.05 33.43
CA ILE A 9 -8.64 -3.87 32.55
C ILE A 9 -7.27 -3.54 31.95
N PHE A 10 -6.21 -3.55 32.75
CA PHE A 10 -4.85 -3.31 32.28
C PHE A 10 -4.44 -4.30 31.19
N LYS A 11 -4.73 -5.59 31.36
CA LYS A 11 -4.46 -6.63 30.34
C LYS A 11 -5.24 -6.37 29.04
N ILE A 12 -6.52 -6.01 29.14
CA ILE A 12 -7.36 -5.69 27.96
C ILE A 12 -6.80 -4.46 27.23
N SER A 13 -6.44 -3.41 27.96
CA SER A 13 -5.80 -2.22 27.37
C SER A 13 -4.49 -2.56 26.68
N LEU A 14 -3.66 -3.42 27.28
CA LEU A 14 -2.41 -3.88 26.68
C LEU A 14 -2.66 -4.63 25.36
N LEU A 15 -3.62 -5.56 25.36
CA LEU A 15 -4.03 -6.32 24.16
C LEU A 15 -4.53 -5.40 23.05
N ALA A 16 -5.37 -4.41 23.38
CA ALA A 16 -5.85 -3.42 22.43
C ALA A 16 -4.71 -2.55 21.85
N LEU A 17 -3.72 -2.18 22.68
CA LEU A 17 -2.54 -1.44 22.25
C LEU A 17 -1.70 -2.25 21.25
N TYR A 18 -1.41 -3.52 21.54
CA TYR A 18 -0.66 -4.37 20.61
C TYR A 18 -1.42 -4.63 19.30
N GLY A 19 -2.74 -4.85 19.38
CA GLY A 19 -3.59 -5.01 18.20
C GLY A 19 -3.58 -3.77 17.31
N SER A 20 -3.78 -2.59 17.90
CA SER A 20 -3.75 -1.31 17.17
C SER A 20 -2.37 -0.99 16.59
N TRP A 21 -1.28 -1.37 17.27
CA TRP A 21 0.07 -1.21 16.75
C TRP A 21 0.30 -2.01 15.46
N GLY A 22 -0.14 -3.27 15.42
CA GLY A 22 -0.05 -4.09 14.21
C GLY A 22 -0.79 -3.47 13.03
N VAL A 23 -1.98 -2.92 13.26
CA VAL A 23 -2.77 -2.21 12.24
C VAL A 23 -2.06 -0.94 11.76
N ALA A 24 -1.49 -0.15 12.68
CA ALA A 24 -0.75 1.05 12.34
C ALA A 24 0.51 0.74 11.51
N GLN A 25 1.22 -0.33 11.85
CA GLN A 25 2.41 -0.78 11.14
C GLN A 25 2.07 -1.27 9.72
N GLU A 26 1.00 -2.05 9.54
CA GLU A 26 0.55 -2.50 8.22
C GLU A 26 0.08 -1.31 7.38
N SER A 27 -0.69 -0.38 7.97
CA SER A 27 -1.14 0.84 7.30
C SER A 27 0.03 1.68 6.78
N ARG A 28 1.09 1.84 7.59
CA ARG A 28 2.32 2.53 7.16
C ARG A 28 3.01 1.81 6.01
N CYS A 29 3.13 0.47 6.07
CA CYS A 29 3.74 -0.31 4.99
C CYS A 29 2.96 -0.17 3.67
N GLN A 30 1.62 -0.21 3.72
CA GLN A 30 0.76 -0.01 2.56
C GLN A 30 0.91 1.40 1.98
N SER A 31 1.00 2.41 2.84
CA SER A 31 1.24 3.80 2.42
C SER A 31 2.60 3.97 1.74
N GLU A 32 3.67 3.41 2.30
CA GLU A 32 5.01 3.45 1.71
C GLU A 32 5.05 2.77 0.33
N LYS A 33 4.40 1.60 0.19
CA LYS A 33 4.23 0.93 -1.11
C LYS A 33 3.46 1.79 -2.11
N HIS A 34 2.42 2.49 -1.67
CA HIS A 34 1.64 3.38 -2.52
C HIS A 34 2.47 4.56 -3.02
N HIS A 35 3.25 5.21 -2.13
CA HIS A 35 4.14 6.30 -2.50
C HIS A 35 5.24 5.86 -3.49
N LEU A 36 5.81 4.67 -3.30
CA LEU A 36 6.76 4.08 -4.23
C LEU A 36 6.17 3.88 -5.62
N LEU A 37 4.91 3.41 -5.69
CA LEU A 37 4.20 3.25 -6.95
C LEU A 37 3.97 4.61 -7.64
N LEU A 38 3.47 5.59 -6.90
CA LEU A 38 3.29 6.96 -7.40
C LEU A 38 4.59 7.52 -7.97
N LYS A 39 5.69 7.42 -7.23
CA LYS A 39 7.01 7.90 -7.68
C LYS A 39 7.43 7.27 -9.01
N LYS A 40 7.15 5.98 -9.22
CA LYS A 40 7.45 5.30 -10.49
C LYS A 40 6.54 5.80 -11.63
N ILE A 41 5.24 5.98 -11.38
CA ILE A 41 4.31 6.55 -12.36
C ILE A 41 4.75 7.97 -12.75
N THR A 42 5.03 8.83 -11.77
CA THR A 42 5.51 10.19 -12.01
C THR A 42 6.83 10.18 -12.78
N SER A 43 7.76 9.28 -12.46
CA SER A 43 9.01 9.14 -13.24
C SER A 43 8.77 8.70 -14.68
N ALA A 44 7.78 7.85 -14.95
CA ALA A 44 7.43 7.43 -16.31
C ALA A 44 6.93 8.62 -17.13
N ILE A 45 6.04 9.42 -16.52
CA ILE A 45 5.47 10.64 -17.11
C ILE A 45 6.57 11.68 -17.39
N VAL A 46 7.39 12.03 -16.39
CA VAL A 46 8.45 13.06 -16.54
C VAL A 46 9.49 12.65 -17.57
N LYS A 47 9.81 11.36 -17.67
CA LYS A 47 10.78 10.86 -18.67
C LYS A 47 10.14 10.63 -20.04
N ASN A 48 8.84 10.81 -20.18
CA ASN A 48 8.06 10.52 -21.37
C ASN A 48 8.34 9.10 -21.91
N ARG A 49 8.31 8.11 -21.02
CA ARG A 49 8.63 6.71 -21.35
C ARG A 49 7.54 5.78 -20.85
N ASN A 50 7.20 4.82 -21.71
CA ASN A 50 6.33 3.71 -21.34
C ASN A 50 6.98 2.86 -20.25
N GLN A 51 6.23 2.52 -19.22
CA GLN A 51 6.73 1.74 -18.10
C GLN A 51 5.70 0.73 -17.60
N THR A 52 6.16 -0.49 -17.34
CA THR A 52 5.35 -1.53 -16.72
C THR A 52 5.62 -1.55 -15.21
N LEU A 53 4.55 -1.53 -14.42
CA LEU A 53 4.60 -1.48 -12.95
C LEU A 53 3.80 -2.65 -12.39
N PHE A 54 4.25 -3.20 -11.26
CA PHE A 54 3.52 -4.23 -10.55
C PHE A 54 2.85 -3.63 -9.32
N LYS A 55 1.52 -3.70 -9.25
CA LYS A 55 0.70 -3.25 -8.13
C LYS A 55 -0.15 -4.41 -7.63
N CYS A 56 0.15 -4.95 -6.45
CA CYS A 56 -0.69 -5.93 -5.75
C CYS A 56 -1.21 -7.06 -6.67
N ASN A 57 -0.30 -7.85 -7.25
CA ASN A 57 -0.63 -8.95 -8.18
C ASN A 57 -1.26 -8.53 -9.51
N GLN A 58 -1.27 -7.24 -9.82
CA GLN A 58 -1.71 -6.70 -11.10
C GLN A 58 -0.52 -6.04 -11.81
N ILE A 59 -0.43 -6.27 -13.13
CA ILE A 59 0.50 -5.58 -14.00
C ILE A 59 -0.20 -4.34 -14.53
N LEU A 60 0.37 -3.17 -14.30
CA LEU A 60 -0.05 -1.89 -14.85
C LEU A 60 0.93 -1.48 -15.94
N LYS A 61 0.42 -0.96 -17.05
CA LYS A 61 1.25 -0.35 -18.09
C LYS A 61 0.90 1.14 -18.14
N VAL A 62 1.88 1.97 -17.79
CA VAL A 62 1.83 3.41 -17.99
C VAL A 62 2.31 3.67 -19.40
N GLN A 63 1.43 4.16 -20.27
CA GLN A 63 1.78 4.62 -21.60
C GLN A 63 1.77 6.14 -21.60
N VAL A 64 2.87 6.73 -22.03
CA VAL A 64 3.02 8.17 -22.15
C VAL A 64 3.14 8.46 -23.63
N ASN A 65 2.07 8.98 -24.21
CA ASN A 65 2.04 9.53 -25.57
C ASN A 65 2.19 11.06 -25.47
N GLU A 66 2.60 11.72 -26.55
CA GLU A 66 2.87 13.17 -26.56
C GLU A 66 1.68 14.02 -26.08
N GLU A 67 0.45 13.53 -26.26
CA GLU A 67 -0.78 14.24 -25.91
C GLU A 67 -1.51 13.66 -24.68
N PHE A 68 -1.28 12.39 -24.31
CA PHE A 68 -2.07 11.70 -23.28
C PHE A 68 -1.23 10.72 -22.47
N ILE A 69 -1.56 10.58 -21.19
CA ILE A 69 -1.03 9.55 -20.30
C ILE A 69 -2.14 8.54 -20.03
N THR A 70 -1.95 7.27 -20.40
CA THR A 70 -2.87 6.18 -20.06
C THR A 70 -2.24 5.22 -19.07
N ILE A 71 -3.02 4.76 -18.09
CA ILE A 71 -2.60 3.77 -17.11
C ILE A 71 -3.56 2.60 -17.19
N ASP A 72 -3.18 1.58 -17.96
CA ASP A 72 -4.02 0.44 -18.23
C ASP A 72 -3.62 -0.77 -17.38
N LYS A 73 -4.62 -1.50 -16.88
CA LYS A 73 -4.41 -2.81 -16.27
C LYS A 73 -4.15 -3.82 -17.39
N VAL A 74 -2.97 -4.42 -17.38
CA VAL A 74 -2.66 -5.53 -18.27
C VAL A 74 -3.13 -6.82 -17.59
N ILE A 75 -4.26 -7.35 -18.06
CA ILE A 75 -4.69 -8.71 -17.70
C ILE A 75 -3.83 -9.66 -18.55
N GLY A 76 -2.70 -10.09 -18.00
CA GLY A 76 -1.89 -11.13 -18.62
C GLY A 76 -2.56 -12.49 -18.42
N LEU A 77 -3.07 -13.10 -19.49
CA LEU A 77 -3.40 -14.53 -19.48
C LEU A 77 -2.10 -15.29 -19.23
N LYS A 78 -2.01 -15.94 -18.06
CA LYS A 78 -0.93 -16.87 -17.74
C LYS A 78 -1.10 -18.05 -18.72
N LYS A 79 -0.20 -18.17 -19.70
CA LYS A 79 -0.10 -19.37 -20.56
C LYS A 79 0.32 -20.57 -19.73
#